data_AF-A0A960ZNH7-F1
#
_entry.id   AF-A0A960ZNH7-F1
#
_cell.length_a   1.000
_cell.length_b   1.000
_cell.length_c   1.000
_cell.angle_alpha   90.00
_cell.angle_beta   90.00
_cell.angle_gamma   90.00
#
_symmetry.space_group_name_H-M   'P 1'
#
loop_
_entity.id
_entity.type
_entity.pdbx_description
1 polymer ?
#
loop_
_entity_poly.entity_id
_entity_poly.type
_entity_poly.pdbx_seq_one_letter_code
_entity_poly.pdbx_strand_id
1 'polypeptide(L)' 'TFTIELANGSFGYLPSETQHRWGGYETWPARSSLLEVKAEEKIRTTIGKLLDELKGSAR' A
#
# COMPACT_ATOMS: atom_id res chain seq x y z
N THR A 1 3.10 -1.92 15.73
CA THR A 1 2.20 -1.28 14.75
C THR A 1 1.08 -2.24 14.42
N PHE A 2 -0.03 -1.75 13.86
CA PHE A 2 -1.16 -2.58 13.41
C PHE A 2 -1.68 -2.03 12.08
N THR A 3 -2.26 -2.87 11.24
CA THR A 3 -2.77 -2.49 9.92
C THR A 3 -4.27 -2.22 10.01
N ILE A 4 -4.70 -1.07 9.47
CA ILE A 4 -6.11 -0.74 9.26
C ILE A 4 -6.33 -0.60 7.75
N GLU A 5 -7.30 -1.31 7.21
CA GLU A 5 -7.73 -1.18 5.82
C GLU A 5 -8.94 -0.24 5.69
N LEU A 6 -9.26 0.17 4.45
CA LEU A 6 -10.40 1.05 4.13
C LEU A 6 -10.42 2.37 4.93
N ALA A 7 -9.25 2.82 5.40
CA ALA A 7 -9.10 4.08 6.10
C ALA A 7 -8.87 5.21 5.08
N ASN A 8 -9.68 6.28 5.17
CA ASN A 8 -9.60 7.46 4.32
C ASN A 8 -9.84 7.21 2.80
N GLY A 9 -10.29 6.01 2.41
CA GLY A 9 -10.61 5.68 1.03
C GLY A 9 -10.56 4.18 0.73
N SER A 10 -10.94 3.82 -0.50
CA SER A 10 -10.85 2.46 -1.05
C SER A 10 -10.42 2.53 -2.51
N PHE A 11 -9.23 2.00 -2.80
CA PHE A 11 -8.57 2.10 -4.11
C PHE A 11 -8.19 0.73 -4.69
N GLY A 12 -8.86 -0.32 -4.22
CA GLY A 12 -8.63 -1.70 -4.62
C GLY A 12 -7.60 -2.41 -3.77
N TYR A 13 -7.13 -3.54 -4.27
CA TYR A 13 -6.09 -4.33 -3.60
C TYR A 13 -4.72 -3.67 -3.76
N LEU A 14 -3.82 -4.01 -2.84
CA LEU A 14 -2.44 -3.53 -2.84
C LEU A 14 -1.43 -4.69 -2.99
N PRO A 15 -1.41 -5.38 -4.15
CA PRO A 15 -0.45 -6.44 -4.38
C PRO A 15 0.96 -5.88 -4.63
N SER A 16 1.98 -6.65 -4.25
CA SER A 16 3.38 -6.38 -4.59
C SER A 16 3.67 -6.57 -6.08
N GLU A 17 4.79 -6.05 -6.57
CA GLU A 17 5.21 -6.22 -7.98
C GLU A 17 5.34 -7.71 -8.37
N THR A 18 5.79 -8.57 -7.45
CA THR A 18 5.86 -10.01 -7.69
C THR A 18 4.48 -10.66 -7.75
N GLN A 19 3.52 -10.22 -6.94
CA GLN A 19 2.13 -10.70 -7.04
C GLN A 19 1.47 -10.24 -8.35
N HIS A 20 1.74 -9.01 -8.80
CA HIS A 20 1.35 -8.56 -10.14
C HIS A 20 1.84 -9.48 -11.26
N ARG A 21 3.09 -9.98 -11.17
CA ARG A 21 3.63 -10.95 -12.14
C ARG A 21 2.91 -12.31 -12.11
N TRP A 22 2.34 -12.69 -10.97
CA TRP A 22 1.58 -13.94 -10.85
C TRP A 22 0.14 -13.84 -11.39
N GLY A 23 -0.39 -12.62 -11.53
CA GLY A 23 -1.68 -12.39 -12.19
C GLY A 23 -2.92 -12.84 -11.40
N GLY A 24 -2.86 -12.81 -10.07
CA GLY A 24 -3.99 -13.13 -9.19
C GLY A 24 -5.18 -12.17 -9.34
N TYR A 25 -6.32 -12.50 -8.72
CA TYR A 25 -7.53 -11.66 -8.76
C TYR A 25 -7.26 -10.23 -8.25
N GLU A 26 -6.39 -10.11 -7.25
CA GLU A 26 -5.97 -8.85 -6.63
C GLU A 26 -5.29 -7.89 -7.61
N THR A 27 -4.82 -8.38 -8.76
CA THR A 27 -4.06 -7.59 -9.73
C THR A 27 -4.93 -7.09 -10.88
N TRP A 28 -6.21 -7.45 -10.91
CA TRP A 28 -7.10 -7.10 -12.02
C TRP A 28 -7.49 -5.62 -11.95
N PRO A 29 -7.36 -4.88 -13.07
CA PRO A 29 -7.71 -3.47 -13.10
C PRO A 29 -9.23 -3.29 -12.98
N ALA A 30 -9.65 -2.35 -12.16
CA ALA A 30 -11.04 -1.91 -12.08
C ALA A 30 -11.11 -0.40 -11.92
N ARG A 31 -12.28 0.20 -12.17
CA ARG A 31 -12.49 1.64 -11.93
C ARG A 31 -12.25 2.04 -10.47
N SER A 32 -12.42 1.10 -9.54
CA SER A 32 -12.15 1.23 -8.11
C SER A 32 -10.81 0.61 -7.69
N SER A 33 -10.07 -0.05 -8.59
CA SER A 33 -8.79 -0.72 -8.35
C SER A 33 -7.78 -0.27 -9.41
N LEU A 34 -7.21 0.92 -9.16
CA LEU A 34 -6.49 1.71 -10.16
C LEU A 34 -5.08 2.14 -9.72
N LEU A 35 -4.54 1.51 -8.67
CA LEU A 35 -3.19 1.80 -8.21
C LEU A 35 -2.16 1.26 -9.20
N GLU A 36 -1.04 1.97 -9.32
CA GLU A 36 0.09 1.53 -10.15
C GLU A 36 0.78 0.29 -9.54
N VAL A 37 1.46 -0.50 -10.37
CA VAL A 37 2.14 -1.75 -9.97
C VAL A 37 3.14 -1.57 -8.82
N LYS A 38 3.74 -0.37 -8.70
CA LYS A 38 4.71 -0.04 -7.65
C LYS A 38 4.08 0.60 -6.39
N ALA A 39 2.76 0.64 -6.30
CA ALA A 39 2.07 1.32 -5.19
C ALA A 39 2.39 0.69 -3.83
N GLU A 40 2.45 -0.64 -3.73
CA GLU A 40 2.78 -1.34 -2.47
C GLU A 40 4.12 -0.86 -1.90
N GLU A 41 5.18 -0.90 -2.72
CA GLU A 41 6.52 -0.50 -2.31
C GLU A 41 6.57 0.98 -1.90
N LYS A 42 5.92 1.86 -2.68
CA LYS A 42 5.86 3.30 -2.39
C LYS A 42 5.14 3.58 -1.06
N ILE A 43 4.01 2.94 -0.82
CA ILE A 43 3.23 3.11 0.41
C ILE A 43 4.00 2.57 1.60
N ARG A 44 4.55 1.35 1.52
CA ARG A 44 5.33 0.75 2.61
C ARG A 44 6.57 1.58 2.96
N THR A 45 7.29 2.09 1.95
CA THR A 45 8.45 2.96 2.16
C THR A 45 8.06 4.27 2.84
N THR A 46 6.95 4.88 2.42
CA THR A 46 6.47 6.14 2.98
C THR A 46 6.01 5.95 4.43
N ILE A 47 5.25 4.89 4.73
CA ILE A 47 4.85 4.56 6.11
C ILE A 47 6.08 4.35 7.00
N GLY A 48 7.12 3.66 6.50
CA GLY A 48 8.37 3.47 7.24
C GLY A 48 9.00 4.80 7.65
N LYS A 49 9.12 5.75 6.72
CA LYS A 49 9.63 7.11 6.99
C LYS A 49 8.80 7.84 8.05
N LEU A 50 7.48 7.80 7.92
CA LEU A 50 6.57 8.46 8.87
C LEU A 50 6.66 7.86 10.28
N LEU A 51 6.86 6.54 10.39
CA LEU A 51 7.06 5.88 11.67
C LEU A 51 8.41 6.27 12.31
N ASP A 52 9.46 6.38 11.52
CA ASP A 52 10.78 6.84 11.99
C ASP A 52 10.73 8.30 12.45
N GLU A 53 10.03 9.17 11.71
CA GLU A 53 9.76 10.55 12.10
C GLU A 53 8.98 10.63 13.41
N LEU A 54 7.92 9.82 13.57
CA LEU A 54 7.13 9.76 14.80
C LEU A 54 7.99 9.32 15.99
N LYS A 55 8.85 8.31 15.80
CA LYS A 55 9.79 7.84 16.81
C LYS A 55 10.78 8.93 17.24
N GLY A 56 11.26 9.75 16.30
CA GLY A 56 12.13 10.89 16.60
C GLY A 56 11.40 12.09 17.23
N SER A 57 10.10 12.23 16.96
CA SER A 57 9.23 13.30 17.49
C SER A 57 8.71 12.99 18.91
N ALA A 58 8.62 11.71 19.27
CA ALA A 58 8.30 11.27 20.63
C ALA A 58 9.45 11.67 21.58
N ARG A 59 9.27 12.81 22.26
CA ARG A 59 10.08 13.23 23.41
C ARG A 59 9.71 12.45 24.66
#